data_AF-A0A4Q7FMZ7-F1
#
_entry.id   AF-A0A4Q7FMZ7-F1
#
_cell.length_a   1.000
_cell.length_b   1.000
_cell.length_c   1.000
_cell.angle_alpha   90.00
_cell.angle_beta   90.00
_cell.angle_gamma   90.00
#
_symmetry.space_group_name_H-M   'P 1'
#
loop_
_entity.id
_entity.type
_entity.pdbx_description
1 polymer ?
#
loop_
_entity_poly.entity_id
_entity_poly.type
_entity_poly.pdbx_seq_one_letter_code
_entity_poly.pdbx_strand_id
1 'polypeptide(L)'
;MDYRGADPKKQRKVAEHNAMAQRVADHLNTLIANDPAPMQQYLWHGIARDLGLTTDKVESAVMYGGHNGITIGVTDEGRRAVARYKK
;
A
#
# COMPACT_ATOMS: atom_id res chain seq x y z
N MET A 1 33.20 19.62 9.42
CA MET A 1 32.05 20.43 8.98
C MET A 1 30.82 19.56 9.05
N ASP A 2 30.05 19.69 10.13
CA ASP A 2 28.90 18.84 10.47
C ASP A 2 27.67 19.36 9.70
N TYR A 3 27.37 18.78 8.53
CA TYR A 3 26.19 19.17 7.74
C TYR A 3 24.93 18.50 8.29
N ARG A 4 24.50 18.90 9.49
CA ARG A 4 23.20 18.53 10.08
C ARG A 4 22.08 19.41 9.54
N GLY A 5 21.92 19.41 8.22
CA GLY A 5 20.85 20.13 7.52
C GLY A 5 19.62 19.23 7.31
N ALA A 6 19.00 18.75 8.38
CA ALA A 6 17.73 18.05 8.27
C ALA A 6 16.61 19.08 8.02
N ASP A 7 16.42 19.46 6.76
CA ASP A 7 15.40 20.42 6.34
C ASP A 7 14.00 19.93 6.80
N PRO A 8 13.34 20.64 7.74
CA PRO A 8 12.03 20.24 8.27
C PRO A 8 10.96 20.07 7.20
N LYS A 9 11.06 20.80 6.08
CA LYS A 9 10.14 20.66 4.95
C LYS A 9 10.31 19.33 4.24
N LYS A 10 11.54 18.83 4.12
CA LYS A 10 11.83 17.51 3.56
C LYS A 10 11.32 16.41 4.49
N GLN A 11 11.55 16.54 5.80
CA GLN A 11 11.02 15.59 6.79
C GLN A 11 9.50 15.50 6.76
N ARG A 12 8.80 16.65 6.71
CA ARG A 12 7.34 16.68 6.63
C ARG A 12 6.81 15.96 5.39
N LYS A 13 7.41 16.22 4.22
CA LYS A 13 7.04 15.53 2.97
C LYS A 13 7.24 14.01 3.04
N VAL A 14 8.34 13.57 3.64
CA VAL A 14 8.59 12.13 3.85
C VAL A 14 7.55 11.53 4.79
N ALA A 15 7.22 12.21 5.88
CA ALA A 15 6.20 11.75 6.82
C ALA A 15 4.81 11.65 6.17
N GLU A 16 4.42 12.67 5.37
CA GLU A 16 3.17 12.68 4.60
C GLU A 16 3.12 11.52 3.60
N HIS A 17 4.22 11.27 2.89
CA HIS A 17 4.34 10.15 1.95
C HIS A 17 4.25 8.79 2.64
N ASN A 18 4.96 8.61 3.77
CA ASN A 18 4.92 7.37 4.54
C ASN A 18 3.53 7.10 5.11
N ALA A 19 2.84 8.13 5.60
CA ALA A 19 1.47 7.99 6.09
C ALA A 19 0.49 7.59 4.97
N MET A 20 0.68 8.14 3.76
CA MET A 20 -0.08 7.73 2.57
C MET A 20 0.22 6.28 2.20
N ALA A 21 1.49 5.88 2.13
CA ALA A 21 1.89 4.52 1.79
C ALA A 21 1.33 3.49 2.79
N GLN A 22 1.35 3.82 4.09
CA GLN A 22 0.76 2.98 5.14
C GLN A 22 -0.74 2.79 4.93
N ARG A 23 -1.49 3.85 4.58
CA ARG A 23 -2.93 3.76 4.28
C ARG A 23 -3.22 2.84 3.09
N VAL A 24 -2.40 2.94 2.03
CA VAL A 24 -2.52 2.06 0.85
C VAL A 24 -2.26 0.61 1.24
N ALA A 25 -1.19 0.35 2.01
CA ALA A 25 -0.84 -0.99 2.46
C ALA A 25 -1.92 -1.60 3.37
N ASP A 26 -2.47 -0.83 4.31
CA ASP A 26 -3.52 -1.31 5.22
C ASP A 26 -4.82 -1.64 4.47
N HIS A 27 -5.19 -0.84 3.46
CA HIS A 27 -6.34 -1.13 2.61
C HIS A 27 -6.14 -2.40 1.80
N LEU A 28 -5.00 -2.53 1.11
CA LEU A 28 -4.64 -3.74 0.37
C LEU A 28 -4.65 -4.99 1.25
N ASN A 29 -4.03 -4.92 2.43
CA ASN A 29 -4.03 -6.05 3.37
C ASN A 29 -5.45 -6.41 3.85
N THR A 30 -6.32 -5.41 4.01
CA THR A 30 -7.74 -5.65 4.33
C THR A 30 -8.44 -6.38 3.18
N LEU A 31 -8.24 -5.96 1.93
CA LEU A 31 -8.80 -6.66 0.77
C LEU A 31 -8.31 -8.11 0.71
N ILE A 32 -7.00 -8.31 0.86
CA ILE A 32 -6.35 -9.64 0.81
C ILE A 32 -6.89 -10.55 1.93
N ALA A 33 -7.07 -10.02 3.14
CA ALA A 33 -7.55 -10.79 4.28
C ALA A 33 -9.00 -11.26 4.12
N ASN A 34 -9.82 -10.52 3.37
CA ASN A 34 -11.25 -10.78 3.22
C ASN A 34 -11.60 -11.56 1.93
N ASP A 35 -10.70 -11.64 0.95
CA ASP A 35 -10.89 -12.45 -0.26
C ASP A 35 -10.38 -13.89 -0.05
N PRO A 36 -11.21 -14.94 -0.06
CA PRO A 36 -10.79 -16.34 0.12
C PRO A 36 -10.02 -16.93 -1.08
N ALA A 37 -9.98 -16.27 -2.23
CA ALA A 37 -9.28 -16.77 -3.41
C ALA A 37 -7.76 -16.88 -3.20
N PRO A 38 -7.11 -17.94 -3.69
CA PRO A 38 -5.66 -18.12 -3.59
C PRO A 38 -4.88 -17.23 -4.56
N MET A 39 -5.50 -16.82 -5.67
CA MET A 39 -4.94 -15.84 -6.61
C MET A 39 -5.89 -14.65 -6.67
N GLN A 40 -5.36 -13.47 -6.39
CA GLN A 40 -6.13 -12.24 -6.23
C GLN A 40 -5.56 -11.14 -7.10
N GLN A 41 -6.42 -10.28 -7.64
CA GLN A 41 -6.02 -9.16 -8.49
C GLN A 41 -6.69 -7.89 -8.00
N TYR A 42 -5.87 -6.84 -7.81
CA TYR A 42 -6.33 -5.53 -7.38
C TYR A 42 -5.85 -4.46 -8.34
N LEU A 43 -6.78 -3.64 -8.82
CA LEU A 43 -6.49 -2.57 -9.77
C LEU A 43 -6.31 -1.24 -9.04
N TRP A 44 -5.31 -0.46 -9.44
CA TRP A 44 -4.98 0.82 -8.80
C TRP A 44 -6.14 1.79 -8.79
N HIS A 45 -6.95 1.82 -9.85
CA HIS A 45 -8.11 2.70 -9.92
C HIS A 45 -9.16 2.41 -8.84
N GLY A 46 -9.33 1.13 -8.46
CA GLY A 46 -10.26 0.73 -7.41
C GLY A 46 -9.78 1.22 -6.05
N ILE A 47 -8.51 0.94 -5.73
CA ILE A 47 -7.87 1.37 -4.49
C ILE A 47 -7.82 2.90 -4.38
N ALA A 48 -7.47 3.58 -5.48
CA ALA A 48 -7.43 5.03 -5.56
C ALA A 48 -8.81 5.64 -5.28
N ARG A 49 -9.87 5.09 -5.87
CA ARG A 49 -11.25 5.51 -5.61
C ARG A 49 -11.63 5.30 -4.14
N ASP A 50 -11.33 4.15 -3.57
CA ASP A 50 -11.72 3.81 -2.20
C ASP A 50 -10.99 4.68 -1.15
N LEU A 51 -9.75 5.10 -1.44
CA LEU A 51 -8.93 5.93 -0.56
C LEU A 51 -8.97 7.43 -0.87
N GLY A 52 -9.65 7.85 -1.94
CA GLY A 52 -9.64 9.23 -2.41
C GLY A 52 -8.25 9.71 -2.87
N LEU A 53 -7.46 8.81 -3.45
CA LEU A 53 -6.11 9.08 -3.97
C LEU A 53 -6.10 9.10 -5.50
N THR A 54 -4.97 9.51 -6.09
CA THR A 54 -4.70 9.29 -7.51
C THR A 54 -4.07 7.92 -7.72
N THR A 55 -4.18 7.36 -8.92
CA THR A 55 -3.54 6.08 -9.28
C THR A 55 -2.03 6.13 -9.08
N ASP A 56 -1.37 7.23 -9.46
CA ASP A 56 0.09 7.39 -9.30
C ASP A 56 0.52 7.34 -7.82
N LYS A 57 -0.32 7.84 -6.91
CA LYS A 57 -0.06 7.78 -5.47
C LYS A 57 -0.17 6.36 -4.92
N VAL A 58 -1.10 5.57 -5.45
CA VAL A 58 -1.24 4.15 -5.10
C VAL A 58 -0.08 3.35 -5.67
N GLU A 59 0.25 3.56 -6.96
CA GLU A 59 1.37 2.90 -7.63
C GLU A 59 2.70 3.19 -6.92
N SER A 60 3.00 4.46 -6.61
CA SER A 60 4.23 4.82 -5.90
C SER A 60 4.33 4.26 -4.48
N ALA A 61 3.21 3.86 -3.87
CA ALA A 61 3.19 3.22 -2.55
C ALA A 61 3.44 1.71 -2.61
N VAL A 62 3.32 1.07 -3.78
CA VAL A 62 3.42 -0.39 -3.93
C VAL A 62 4.60 -0.76 -4.82
N MET A 63 5.65 -1.30 -4.20
CA MET A 63 6.94 -1.57 -4.87
C MET A 63 6.88 -2.65 -5.97
N TYR A 64 5.95 -3.60 -5.90
CA TYR A 64 5.96 -4.82 -6.74
C TYR A 64 4.68 -5.04 -7.55
N GLY A 65 3.92 -3.98 -7.84
CA GLY A 65 2.77 -4.08 -8.74
C GLY A 65 3.13 -3.77 -10.19
N GLY A 66 2.25 -4.15 -11.11
CA GLY A 66 2.29 -3.71 -12.50
C GLY A 66 1.69 -2.32 -12.67
N HIS A 67 1.65 -1.84 -13.91
CA HIS A 67 1.19 -0.48 -14.22
C HIS A 67 -0.26 -0.19 -13.82
N ASN A 68 -1.15 -1.19 -13.88
CA ASN A 68 -2.58 -1.00 -13.62
C ASN A 68 -3.05 -1.58 -12.28
N GLY A 69 -2.19 -2.33 -11.59
CA GLY A 69 -2.60 -3.13 -10.44
C GLY A 69 -1.56 -4.16 -10.04
N ILE A 70 -1.93 -4.99 -9.07
CA ILE A 70 -1.11 -6.08 -8.57
C ILE A 70 -1.91 -7.39 -8.60
N THR A 71 -1.22 -8.45 -8.99
CA THR A 71 -1.72 -9.83 -8.87
C THR A 71 -0.87 -10.54 -7.82
N ILE A 72 -1.52 -11.17 -6.85
CA ILE A 72 -0.85 -11.80 -5.70
C ILE A 72 -1.34 -13.24 -5.56
N GLY A 73 -0.40 -14.17 -5.45
CA GLY A 73 -0.68 -15.52 -4.96
C GLY A 73 -0.58 -15.54 -3.43
N VAL A 74 -1.68 -15.83 -2.74
CA VAL A 74 -1.74 -15.82 -1.28
C VAL A 74 -1.46 -17.22 -0.75
N THR A 75 -0.33 -17.38 -0.07
CA THR A 75 0.04 -18.61 0.64
C THR A 75 -0.65 -18.69 2.01
N ASP A 76 -0.63 -19.86 2.65
CA ASP A 76 -1.12 -20.01 4.03
C ASP A 76 -0.36 -19.13 5.04
N GLU A 77 0.93 -18.91 4.82
CA GLU A 77 1.72 -17.96 5.62
C GLU A 77 1.25 -16.53 5.39
N GLY A 78 1.02 -16.14 4.12
CA GLY A 78 0.47 -14.84 3.75
C GLY A 78 -0.90 -14.60 4.40
N ARG A 79 -1.77 -15.62 4.43
CA ARG A 79 -3.05 -15.59 5.15
C ARG A 79 -2.89 -15.27 6.63
N ARG A 80 -1.94 -15.92 7.30
CA ARG A 80 -1.66 -15.67 8.72
C ARG A 80 -1.13 -14.25 8.94
N ALA A 81 -0.27 -13.76 8.05
CA ALA A 81 0.30 -12.42 8.14
C ALA A 81 -0.77 -11.32 8.02
N VAL A 82 -1.78 -11.51 7.16
CA VAL A 82 -2.87 -10.54 6.98
C VAL A 82 -4.06 -10.77 7.91
N ALA A 83 -4.07 -11.82 8.73
CA ALA A 83 -5.23 -12.20 9.55
C ALA A 83 -5.72 -11.06 10.48
N ARG A 84 -4.80 -10.20 10.95
CA ARG A 84 -5.13 -9.02 11.77
C ARG A 84 -5.97 -7.96 11.05
N TYR A 85 -6.04 -8.01 9.73
CA TYR A 85 -6.80 -7.07 8.89
C TYR A 85 -8.17 -7.60 8.48
N LYS A 86 -8.52 -8.83 8.89
CA LYS A 86 -9.85 -9.40 8.64
C LYS A 86 -10.91 -8.62 9.41
N LYS A 87 -12.00 -8.23 8.74
CA LYS A 87 -13.10 -7.45 9.31
C LYS A 87 -14.42 -8.19 9.18
#